data_AF-A0A3L7TKV1-F1
#
_entry.id   AF-A0A3L7TKV1-F1
#
_cell.length_a   1.000
_cell.length_b   1.000
_cell.length_c   1.000
_cell.angle_alpha   90.00
_cell.angle_beta   90.00
_cell.angle_gamma   90.00
#
_symmetry.space_group_name_H-M   'P 1'
#
loop_
_entity.id
_entity.type
_entity.pdbx_description
1 polymer ?
#
loop_
_entity_poly.entity_id
_entity_poly.type
_entity_poly.pdbx_seq_one_letter_code
_entity_poly.pdbx_strand_id
1 'polypeptide(L)'
;MDPSQNIADPNEAPVMVFEPAIADMGEMIADTPKTVTIKLRNVSSEPIRITKAVPGCGCTTPTWPKDPIPPGGTGDCEITLKPGATQGVTLSKKVTFQIENHNPVILTVEGKVVAYVLMTPSMLDSPTDSSPSPAPGSPITLESTENVAFKITEISPPVVKDPPTEAATKHVLTVDWANWEEAGRSPKILIKTDNPKAPTMTMLVKRSMSKNAPMAPEGPKQPTGPGTTDLINAIRDGDLAKVSSIIASGADVNEHDKAGSRTALHWAAKSGNRAALEALIAAKADLNAQDRQGRTPLWSAVEGDLETVSYLLANGSNVNARDLIKSTPLLWASGFGKPETVAFLLSKGA
;
A
#
# COMPACT_ATOMS: atom_id res chain seq x y z
N MET A 1 -46.91 -11.04 20.14
CA MET A 1 -46.48 -11.38 18.77
C MET A 1 -44.97 -11.35 18.80
N ASP A 2 -44.38 -12.52 18.97
CA ASP A 2 -42.93 -12.71 19.00
C ASP A 2 -42.42 -12.60 17.57
N PRO A 3 -41.52 -11.66 17.23
CA PRO A 3 -40.88 -11.59 15.92
C PRO A 3 -39.80 -12.66 15.89
N SER A 4 -40.24 -13.92 15.91
CA SER A 4 -39.41 -15.07 15.61
C SER A 4 -38.71 -14.79 14.29
N GLN A 5 -37.38 -14.71 14.37
CA GLN A 5 -36.48 -14.72 13.24
C GLN A 5 -37.03 -15.66 12.18
N ASN A 6 -37.43 -15.11 11.03
CA ASN A 6 -37.80 -15.86 9.85
C ASN A 6 -36.50 -16.48 9.33
N ILE A 7 -36.10 -17.61 9.92
CA ILE A 7 -34.96 -18.41 9.50
C ILE A 7 -35.42 -19.10 8.22
N ALA A 8 -35.15 -18.43 7.11
CA ALA A 8 -35.14 -18.94 5.75
C ALA A 8 -34.78 -20.45 5.70
N ASP A 9 -35.71 -21.30 5.24
CA ASP A 9 -35.48 -22.73 5.05
C ASP A 9 -34.51 -22.93 3.86
N PRO A 10 -33.31 -23.50 4.06
CA PRO A 10 -32.33 -23.65 2.99
C PRO A 10 -32.77 -24.56 1.84
N ASN A 11 -33.89 -25.29 1.97
CA ASN A 11 -34.47 -26.15 0.92
C ASN A 11 -35.71 -25.55 0.23
N GLU A 12 -36.09 -24.29 0.51
CA GLU A 12 -37.19 -23.63 -0.18
C GLU A 12 -36.87 -23.44 -1.67
N ALA A 13 -37.79 -23.86 -2.55
CA ALA A 13 -37.65 -23.68 -3.99
C ALA A 13 -37.60 -22.18 -4.35
N PRO A 14 -36.80 -21.77 -5.36
CA PRO A 14 -36.67 -20.37 -5.70
C PRO A 14 -38.01 -19.80 -6.20
N VAL A 15 -38.48 -18.74 -5.56
CA VAL A 15 -39.73 -18.03 -5.91
C VAL A 15 -39.58 -17.11 -7.14
N MET A 16 -38.35 -16.87 -7.56
CA MET A 16 -38.02 -16.00 -8.68
C MET A 16 -36.89 -16.61 -9.51
N VAL A 17 -37.01 -16.51 -10.83
CA VAL A 17 -35.96 -16.93 -11.78
C VAL A 17 -35.58 -15.78 -12.71
N PHE A 18 -34.35 -15.84 -13.22
CA PHE A 18 -33.87 -14.92 -14.24
C PHE A 18 -33.92 -15.57 -15.63
N GLU A 19 -34.34 -14.80 -16.61
CA GLU A 19 -34.40 -15.19 -18.02
C GLU A 19 -33.60 -14.17 -18.85
N PRO A 20 -32.37 -14.50 -19.29
CA PRO A 20 -31.60 -15.73 -19.00
C PRO A 20 -31.07 -15.83 -17.56
N ALA A 21 -30.69 -17.04 -17.13
CA ALA A 21 -30.18 -17.33 -15.78
C ALA A 21 -28.84 -16.66 -15.46
N ILE A 22 -28.07 -16.31 -16.50
CA ILE A 22 -26.80 -15.60 -16.42
C ILE A 22 -26.93 -14.29 -17.19
N ALA A 23 -26.52 -13.20 -16.56
CA ALA A 23 -26.38 -11.89 -17.20
C ALA A 23 -25.08 -11.85 -18.00
N ASP A 24 -25.09 -12.29 -19.25
CA ASP A 24 -23.91 -12.21 -20.11
C ASP A 24 -23.78 -10.80 -20.70
N MET A 25 -22.72 -10.11 -20.29
CA MET A 25 -22.32 -8.80 -20.79
C MET A 25 -21.54 -8.89 -22.10
N GLY A 26 -21.13 -10.08 -22.55
CA GLY A 26 -20.29 -10.29 -23.72
C GLY A 26 -18.96 -9.52 -23.62
N GLU A 27 -18.53 -8.92 -24.75
CA GLU A 27 -17.33 -8.10 -24.79
C GLU A 27 -17.53 -6.73 -24.15
N MET A 28 -16.61 -6.37 -23.26
CA MET A 28 -16.60 -5.13 -22.49
C MET A 28 -15.31 -4.36 -22.73
N ILE A 29 -15.38 -3.04 -22.62
CA ILE A 29 -14.23 -2.13 -22.69
C ILE A 29 -13.88 -1.69 -21.27
N ALA A 30 -12.61 -1.73 -20.91
CA ALA A 30 -12.12 -1.25 -19.61
C ALA A 30 -12.57 0.21 -19.36
N ASP A 31 -12.87 0.53 -18.09
CA ASP A 31 -13.38 1.84 -17.65
C ASP A 31 -14.66 2.34 -18.33
N THR A 32 -15.33 1.52 -19.15
CA THR A 32 -16.57 1.87 -19.83
C THR A 32 -17.73 1.07 -19.21
N PRO A 33 -18.76 1.72 -18.65
CA PRO A 33 -19.91 1.00 -18.12
C PRO A 33 -20.67 0.30 -19.25
N LYS A 34 -21.12 -0.92 -18.99
CA LYS A 34 -22.01 -1.67 -19.88
C LYS A 34 -23.25 -2.09 -19.10
N THR A 35 -24.42 -1.95 -19.73
CA THR A 35 -25.70 -2.31 -19.15
C THR A 35 -26.35 -3.42 -19.95
N VAL A 36 -26.93 -4.41 -19.26
CA VAL A 36 -27.78 -5.44 -19.86
C VAL A 36 -29.11 -5.49 -19.12
N THR A 37 -30.17 -5.79 -19.87
CA THR A 37 -31.52 -5.97 -19.33
C THR A 37 -31.86 -7.45 -19.30
N ILE A 38 -32.38 -7.92 -18.17
CA ILE A 38 -32.74 -9.31 -17.92
C ILE A 38 -34.16 -9.33 -17.38
N LYS A 39 -34.92 -10.36 -17.74
CA LYS A 39 -36.26 -10.54 -17.20
C LYS A 39 -36.20 -11.32 -15.89
N LEU A 40 -36.83 -10.77 -14.87
CA LEU A 40 -37.18 -11.45 -13.63
C LEU A 40 -38.56 -12.06 -13.84
N ARG A 41 -38.75 -13.34 -13.51
CA ARG A 41 -40.06 -13.99 -13.51
C ARG A 41 -40.41 -14.47 -12.12
N ASN A 42 -41.61 -14.12 -11.66
CA ASN A 42 -42.19 -14.72 -10.46
C ASN A 42 -42.73 -16.12 -10.79
N VAL A 43 -42.20 -17.14 -10.11
CA VAL A 43 -42.61 -18.55 -10.28
C VAL A 43 -43.35 -19.08 -9.05
N SER A 44 -43.60 -18.24 -8.05
CA SER A 44 -44.41 -18.60 -6.88
C SER A 44 -45.91 -18.41 -7.15
N SER A 45 -46.72 -18.88 -6.21
CA SER A 45 -48.17 -18.73 -6.21
C SER A 45 -48.65 -17.38 -5.67
N GLU A 46 -47.76 -16.55 -5.13
CA GLU A 46 -48.09 -15.27 -4.49
C GLU A 46 -47.29 -14.11 -5.10
N PRO A 47 -47.76 -12.85 -5.03
CA PRO A 47 -46.96 -11.72 -5.47
C PRO A 47 -45.65 -11.61 -4.69
N ILE A 48 -44.52 -11.44 -5.39
CA ILE A 48 -43.21 -11.28 -4.75
C ILE A 48 -42.77 -9.82 -4.79
N ARG A 49 -42.09 -9.37 -3.73
CA ARG A 49 -41.51 -8.03 -3.66
C ARG A 49 -40.01 -8.09 -3.39
N ILE A 50 -39.22 -7.46 -4.26
CA ILE A 50 -37.77 -7.33 -4.07
C ILE A 50 -37.50 -6.12 -3.16
N THR A 51 -37.00 -6.38 -1.96
CA THR A 51 -36.71 -5.33 -0.98
C THR A 51 -35.35 -4.68 -1.21
N LYS A 52 -34.38 -5.45 -1.71
CA LYS A 52 -33.01 -4.98 -1.93
C LYS A 52 -32.31 -5.80 -3.01
N ALA A 53 -31.42 -5.18 -3.78
CA ALA A 53 -30.42 -5.88 -4.56
C ALA A 53 -29.03 -5.45 -4.09
N VAL A 54 -28.19 -6.43 -3.72
CA VAL A 54 -26.87 -6.22 -3.13
C VAL A 54 -25.82 -6.75 -4.11
N PRO A 55 -25.06 -5.88 -4.79
CA PRO A 55 -23.95 -6.32 -5.62
C PRO A 55 -22.76 -6.76 -4.76
N GLY A 56 -22.04 -7.80 -5.19
CA GLY A 56 -20.83 -8.28 -4.52
C GLY A 56 -19.60 -7.35 -4.64
N CYS A 57 -19.64 -6.37 -5.56
CA CYS A 57 -18.64 -5.31 -5.68
C CYS A 57 -19.33 -3.95 -5.88
N GLY A 58 -18.66 -2.86 -5.53
CA GLY A 58 -19.12 -1.49 -5.86
C GLY A 58 -19.05 -1.15 -7.36
N CYS A 59 -18.59 -2.09 -8.19
CA CYS A 59 -18.48 -1.95 -9.65
C CYS A 59 -19.76 -2.30 -10.42
N THR A 60 -20.75 -2.90 -9.73
CA THR A 60 -22.03 -3.33 -10.31
C THR A 60 -23.18 -2.54 -9.70
N THR A 61 -24.08 -2.02 -10.53
CA THR A 61 -25.27 -1.30 -10.13
C THR A 61 -26.51 -1.99 -10.71
N PRO A 62 -27.32 -2.66 -9.87
CA PRO A 62 -28.58 -3.26 -10.30
C PRO A 62 -29.76 -2.29 -10.17
N THR A 63 -30.68 -2.34 -11.12
CA THR A 63 -31.99 -1.70 -11.10
C THR A 63 -33.06 -2.78 -11.23
N TRP A 64 -34.18 -2.64 -10.51
CA TRP A 64 -35.23 -3.66 -10.47
C TRP A 64 -36.61 -3.04 -10.22
N PRO A 65 -37.71 -3.76 -10.53
CA PRO A 65 -39.07 -3.28 -10.30
C PRO A 65 -39.33 -3.05 -8.80
N LYS A 66 -39.93 -1.90 -8.45
CA LYS A 66 -40.24 -1.54 -7.06
C LYS A 66 -41.60 -2.03 -6.60
N ASP A 67 -42.50 -2.24 -7.56
CA ASP A 67 -43.83 -2.78 -7.33
C ASP A 67 -43.78 -4.32 -7.23
N PRO A 68 -44.69 -4.94 -6.46
CA PRO A 68 -44.79 -6.39 -6.39
C PRO A 68 -45.03 -7.02 -7.77
N ILE A 69 -44.31 -8.10 -8.06
CA ILE A 69 -44.45 -8.86 -9.30
C ILE A 69 -45.53 -9.93 -9.07
N PRO A 70 -46.66 -9.92 -9.79
CA PRO A 70 -47.73 -10.90 -9.59
C PRO A 70 -47.28 -12.32 -9.97
N PRO A 71 -47.97 -13.38 -9.50
CA PRO A 71 -47.70 -14.76 -9.89
C PRO A 71 -47.64 -14.94 -11.40
N GLY A 72 -46.56 -15.56 -11.91
CA GLY A 72 -46.32 -15.70 -13.36
C GLY A 72 -45.94 -14.42 -14.10
N GLY A 73 -45.97 -13.27 -13.42
CA GLY A 73 -45.60 -11.96 -13.95
C GLY A 73 -44.09 -11.82 -14.16
N THR A 74 -43.73 -10.81 -14.95
CA THR A 74 -42.33 -10.49 -15.26
C THR A 74 -42.02 -9.04 -14.95
N GLY A 75 -40.76 -8.76 -14.62
CA GLY A 75 -40.26 -7.40 -14.50
C GLY A 75 -38.84 -7.27 -15.02
N ASP A 76 -38.50 -6.10 -15.54
CA ASP A 76 -37.19 -5.86 -16.12
C ASP A 76 -36.18 -5.48 -15.04
N CYS A 77 -35.01 -6.12 -15.10
CA CYS A 77 -33.85 -5.83 -14.26
C CYS A 77 -32.72 -5.36 -15.16
N GLU A 78 -32.18 -4.18 -14.85
CA GLU A 78 -30.99 -3.68 -15.53
C GLU A 78 -29.78 -3.88 -14.64
N ILE A 79 -28.73 -4.48 -15.17
CA ILE A 79 -27.45 -4.59 -14.49
C ILE A 79 -26.46 -3.72 -15.24
N THR A 80 -25.91 -2.71 -14.57
CA THR A 80 -24.80 -1.91 -15.09
C THR A 80 -23.51 -2.36 -14.43
N LEU A 81 -22.49 -2.74 -15.21
CA LEU A 81 -21.17 -3.11 -14.72
C LEU A 81 -20.11 -2.20 -15.35
N LYS A 82 -19.31 -1.53 -14.51
CA LYS A 82 -18.12 -0.78 -14.95
C LYS A 82 -16.87 -1.59 -14.61
N PRO A 83 -16.19 -2.23 -15.60
CA PRO A 83 -14.94 -2.91 -15.37
C PRO A 83 -13.83 -1.91 -15.03
N GLY A 84 -12.85 -2.33 -14.22
CA GLY A 84 -11.67 -1.50 -13.95
C GLY A 84 -10.73 -1.41 -15.16
N ALA A 85 -9.57 -0.78 -14.95
CA ALA A 85 -8.56 -0.57 -15.99
C ALA A 85 -7.88 -1.85 -16.52
N THR A 86 -8.01 -2.99 -15.81
CA THR A 86 -7.38 -4.24 -16.23
C THR A 86 -8.07 -4.83 -17.45
N GLN A 87 -7.32 -5.00 -18.53
CA GLN A 87 -7.78 -5.60 -19.78
C GLN A 87 -7.45 -7.10 -19.87
N GLY A 88 -8.13 -7.81 -20.78
CA GLY A 88 -7.84 -9.21 -21.09
C GLY A 88 -8.34 -10.20 -20.04
N VAL A 89 -9.28 -9.78 -19.18
CA VAL A 89 -9.78 -10.58 -18.05
C VAL A 89 -11.26 -10.91 -18.22
N THR A 90 -11.65 -12.12 -17.83
CA THR A 90 -13.06 -12.49 -17.68
C THR A 90 -13.54 -12.15 -16.27
N LEU A 91 -14.62 -11.39 -16.19
CA LEU A 91 -15.27 -11.03 -14.94
C LEU A 91 -16.44 -11.98 -14.68
N SER A 92 -16.55 -12.44 -13.45
CA SER A 92 -17.75 -13.10 -12.92
C SER A 92 -18.11 -12.44 -11.59
N LYS A 93 -19.30 -11.84 -11.53
CA LYS A 93 -19.82 -11.08 -10.38
C LYS A 93 -21.17 -11.66 -9.98
N LYS A 94 -21.57 -11.39 -8.74
CA LYS A 94 -22.85 -11.84 -8.18
C LYS A 94 -23.65 -10.66 -7.68
N VAL A 95 -24.95 -10.68 -7.93
CA VAL A 95 -25.93 -9.74 -7.37
C VAL A 95 -26.97 -10.53 -6.61
N THR A 96 -27.11 -10.26 -5.32
CA THR A 96 -28.06 -10.95 -4.44
C THR A 96 -29.33 -10.12 -4.31
N PHE A 97 -30.47 -10.67 -4.73
CA PHE A 97 -31.78 -10.06 -4.59
C PHE A 97 -32.45 -10.58 -3.33
N GLN A 98 -32.73 -9.69 -2.39
CA GLN A 98 -33.51 -9.98 -1.19
C GLN A 98 -34.99 -9.85 -1.53
N ILE A 99 -35.74 -10.93 -1.27
CA ILE A 99 -37.16 -11.02 -1.52
C ILE A 99 -37.86 -11.04 -0.16
N GLU A 100 -38.93 -10.27 -0.03
CA GLU A 100 -39.73 -10.22 1.20
C GLU A 100 -40.22 -11.63 1.57
N ASN A 101 -39.93 -12.07 2.79
CA ASN A 101 -40.32 -13.38 3.35
C ASN A 101 -39.82 -14.64 2.60
N HIS A 102 -38.83 -14.52 1.71
CA HIS A 102 -38.28 -15.65 0.96
C HIS A 102 -36.76 -15.66 0.96
N ASN A 103 -36.18 -16.81 0.60
CA ASN A 103 -34.75 -16.94 0.35
C ASN A 103 -34.23 -15.95 -0.70
N PRO A 104 -33.05 -15.33 -0.48
CA PRO A 104 -32.43 -14.49 -1.48
C PRO A 104 -32.08 -15.27 -2.75
N VAL A 105 -32.28 -14.65 -3.91
CA VAL A 105 -31.96 -15.23 -5.21
C VAL A 105 -30.74 -14.51 -5.79
N ILE A 106 -29.78 -15.27 -6.31
CA ILE A 106 -28.50 -14.74 -6.79
C ILE A 106 -28.48 -14.76 -8.31
N LEU A 107 -28.21 -13.60 -8.90
CA LEU A 107 -27.87 -13.46 -10.32
C LEU A 107 -26.36 -13.52 -10.51
N THR A 108 -25.90 -14.32 -11.45
CA THR A 108 -24.51 -14.31 -11.92
C THR A 108 -24.39 -13.39 -13.12
N VAL A 109 -23.37 -12.52 -13.10
CA VAL A 109 -23.09 -11.52 -14.12
C VAL A 109 -21.70 -11.80 -14.67
N GLU A 110 -21.62 -12.08 -15.97
CA GLU A 110 -20.37 -12.46 -16.64
C GLU A 110 -20.04 -11.50 -17.77
N GLY A 111 -18.76 -11.35 -18.08
CA GLY A 111 -18.32 -10.50 -19.20
C GLY A 111 -16.83 -10.60 -19.43
N LYS A 112 -16.39 -10.38 -20.66
CA LYS A 112 -14.97 -10.42 -21.05
C LYS A 112 -14.48 -9.00 -21.33
N VAL A 113 -13.53 -8.51 -20.53
CA VAL A 113 -12.88 -7.22 -20.79
C VAL A 113 -11.85 -7.42 -21.88
N VAL A 114 -12.10 -6.87 -23.06
CA VAL A 114 -11.22 -7.02 -24.22
C VAL A 114 -9.96 -6.18 -24.01
N ALA A 115 -8.80 -6.78 -24.32
CA ALA A 115 -7.55 -6.05 -24.44
C ALA A 115 -7.39 -5.56 -25.86
N TYR A 116 -7.26 -4.24 -26.03
CA TYR A 116 -6.98 -3.60 -27.31
C TYR A 116 -5.48 -3.33 -27.49
N VAL A 117 -4.77 -3.10 -26.39
CA VAL A 117 -3.32 -2.99 -26.35
C VAL A 117 -2.81 -3.83 -25.17
N LEU A 118 -1.98 -4.84 -25.47
CA LEU A 118 -1.36 -5.67 -24.46
C LEU A 118 -0.05 -5.04 -24.00
N MET A 119 0.12 -4.92 -22.68
CA MET A 119 1.38 -4.51 -22.06
C MET A 119 2.11 -5.73 -21.50
N THR A 120 3.38 -5.88 -21.85
CA THR A 120 4.23 -6.93 -21.28
C THR A 120 5.60 -6.36 -20.91
N PRO A 121 6.26 -6.86 -19.86
CA PRO A 121 5.77 -7.84 -18.87
C PRO A 121 4.68 -7.25 -17.95
N SER A 122 4.05 -8.07 -17.10
CA SER A 122 3.03 -7.58 -16.14
C SER A 122 3.61 -6.72 -15.02
N MET A 123 4.91 -6.89 -14.72
CA MET A 123 5.68 -6.09 -13.78
C MET A 123 7.13 -5.98 -14.25
N LEU A 124 7.79 -4.88 -13.91
CA LEU A 124 9.22 -4.68 -14.10
C LEU A 124 9.96 -4.83 -12.79
N ASP A 125 11.17 -5.40 -12.83
CA ASP A 125 12.11 -5.35 -11.72
C ASP A 125 13.05 -4.15 -11.91
N SER A 126 13.19 -3.30 -10.90
CA SER A 126 14.20 -2.25 -10.91
C SER A 126 15.61 -2.85 -10.85
N PRO A 127 16.65 -2.19 -11.40
CA PRO A 127 18.03 -2.62 -11.25
C PRO A 127 18.43 -2.79 -9.78
N THR A 128 19.36 -3.71 -9.52
CA THR A 128 20.02 -3.87 -8.22
C THR A 128 21.24 -2.97 -8.13
N ASP A 129 21.46 -2.31 -6.98
CA ASP A 129 22.67 -1.52 -6.67
C ASP A 129 23.99 -2.30 -6.80
N SER A 130 23.93 -3.64 -6.87
CA SER A 130 25.09 -4.54 -6.83
C SER A 130 25.67 -4.96 -8.19
N SER A 131 25.19 -4.41 -9.30
CA SER A 131 25.75 -4.73 -10.63
C SER A 131 26.32 -3.46 -11.29
N PRO A 132 27.62 -3.42 -11.62
CA PRO A 132 28.26 -2.26 -12.26
C PRO A 132 27.85 -2.07 -13.73
N SER A 133 26.88 -2.82 -14.21
CA SER A 133 26.24 -2.64 -15.52
C SER A 133 24.74 -2.84 -15.33
N PRO A 134 23.88 -1.88 -15.71
CA PRO A 134 22.45 -2.14 -15.74
C PRO A 134 22.23 -3.22 -16.79
N ALA A 135 22.00 -4.47 -16.36
CA ALA A 135 21.36 -5.41 -17.25
C ALA A 135 20.10 -4.70 -17.76
N PRO A 136 19.92 -4.53 -19.08
CA PRO A 136 18.77 -3.81 -19.61
C PRO A 136 17.54 -4.49 -19.04
N GLY A 137 16.80 -3.79 -18.17
CA GLY A 137 15.53 -4.28 -17.66
C GLY A 137 14.67 -4.66 -18.86
N SER A 138 13.93 -5.77 -18.74
CA SER A 138 13.09 -6.27 -19.84
C SER A 138 12.26 -5.10 -20.41
N PRO A 139 12.32 -4.84 -21.73
CA PRO A 139 11.64 -3.69 -22.30
C PRO A 139 10.12 -3.83 -22.10
N ILE A 140 9.45 -2.68 -21.95
CA ILE A 140 7.99 -2.66 -21.96
C ILE A 140 7.53 -2.78 -23.41
N THR A 141 6.81 -3.84 -23.74
CA THR A 141 6.20 -4.01 -25.06
C THR A 141 4.71 -3.69 -24.98
N LEU A 142 4.26 -2.80 -25.86
CA LEU A 142 2.85 -2.48 -26.10
C LEU A 142 2.49 -3.01 -27.48
N GLU A 143 1.50 -3.90 -27.57
CA GLU A 143 1.13 -4.53 -28.84
C GLU A 143 -0.38 -4.51 -29.05
N SER A 144 -0.81 -4.06 -30.24
CA SER A 144 -2.22 -4.04 -30.62
C SER A 144 -2.71 -5.46 -30.87
N THR A 145 -3.84 -5.82 -30.25
CA THR A 145 -4.48 -7.13 -30.46
C THR A 145 -5.29 -7.18 -31.76
N GLU A 146 -5.71 -6.02 -32.26
CA GLU A 146 -6.49 -5.88 -33.50
C GLU A 146 -5.60 -5.51 -34.71
N ASN A 147 -4.27 -5.49 -34.53
CA ASN A 147 -3.30 -5.05 -35.54
C ASN A 147 -3.57 -3.62 -36.06
N VAL A 148 -4.10 -2.76 -35.20
CA VAL A 148 -4.37 -1.34 -35.48
C VAL A 148 -3.22 -0.50 -34.93
N ALA A 149 -2.64 0.36 -35.75
CA ALA A 149 -1.56 1.25 -35.32
C ALA A 149 -2.07 2.30 -34.32
N PHE A 150 -1.27 2.56 -33.29
CA PHE A 150 -1.57 3.55 -32.25
C PHE A 150 -0.32 4.33 -31.87
N LYS A 151 -0.50 5.52 -31.31
CA LYS A 151 0.56 6.39 -30.78
C LYS A 151 0.55 6.39 -29.27
N ILE A 152 1.73 6.49 -28.68
CA ILE A 152 1.88 6.78 -27.25
C ILE A 152 1.78 8.29 -27.08
N THR A 153 0.81 8.73 -26.27
CA THR A 153 0.53 10.16 -26.09
C THR A 153 1.15 10.71 -24.80
N GLU A 154 1.34 9.86 -23.80
CA GLU A 154 1.87 10.27 -22.49
C GLU A 154 2.54 9.08 -21.78
N ILE A 155 3.67 9.34 -21.13
CA ILE A 155 4.34 8.42 -20.22
C ILE A 155 4.63 9.18 -18.92
N SER A 156 4.15 8.67 -17.79
CA SER A 156 4.28 9.34 -16.49
C SER A 156 4.72 8.36 -15.39
N PRO A 157 5.85 8.59 -14.69
CA PRO A 157 6.82 9.68 -14.93
C PRO A 157 7.55 9.51 -16.29
N PRO A 158 8.21 10.56 -16.81
CA PRO A 158 8.85 10.54 -18.14
C PRO A 158 10.17 9.75 -18.15
N VAL A 159 10.10 8.46 -17.81
CA VAL A 159 11.26 7.60 -17.52
C VAL A 159 11.57 6.63 -18.65
N VAL A 160 11.23 6.97 -19.88
CA VAL A 160 11.49 6.13 -21.07
C VAL A 160 12.51 6.85 -21.95
N LYS A 161 13.56 6.13 -22.36
CA LYS A 161 14.56 6.62 -23.33
C LYS A 161 13.92 6.68 -24.71
N ASP A 162 14.09 7.82 -25.38
CA ASP A 162 13.66 8.05 -26.76
C ASP A 162 12.23 7.53 -27.05
N PRO A 163 11.20 8.07 -26.37
CA PRO A 163 9.84 7.55 -26.50
C PRO A 163 9.38 7.65 -27.97
N PRO A 164 8.77 6.58 -28.52
CA PRO A 164 8.34 6.57 -29.92
C PRO A 164 7.21 7.58 -30.15
N THR A 165 7.32 8.35 -31.23
CA THR A 165 6.38 9.43 -31.60
C THR A 165 5.44 9.04 -32.74
N GLU A 166 5.83 8.04 -33.53
CA GLU A 166 5.06 7.56 -34.68
C GLU A 166 4.01 6.52 -34.28
N ALA A 167 3.01 6.32 -35.14
CA ALA A 167 2.01 5.28 -34.91
C ALA A 167 2.58 3.92 -35.33
N ALA A 168 2.43 2.92 -34.48
CA ALA A 168 2.84 1.54 -34.79
C ALA A 168 1.86 0.54 -34.18
N THR A 169 1.81 -0.66 -34.72
CA THR A 169 1.04 -1.77 -34.13
C THR A 169 1.74 -2.38 -32.92
N LYS A 170 3.04 -2.10 -32.77
CA LYS A 170 3.89 -2.55 -31.68
C LYS A 170 4.90 -1.48 -31.29
N HIS A 171 4.98 -1.17 -30.00
CA HIS A 171 5.99 -0.29 -29.42
C HIS A 171 6.84 -1.06 -28.41
N VAL A 172 8.14 -0.82 -28.42
CA VAL A 172 9.10 -1.38 -27.46
C VAL A 172 9.77 -0.21 -26.74
N LEU A 173 9.54 -0.11 -25.43
CA LEU A 173 10.02 0.99 -24.61
C LEU A 173 11.14 0.52 -23.70
N THR A 174 12.22 1.30 -23.66
CA THR A 174 13.34 1.09 -22.75
C THR A 174 13.24 2.09 -21.60
N VAL A 175 13.16 1.58 -20.38
CA VAL A 175 13.12 2.42 -19.18
C VAL A 175 14.51 3.05 -18.96
N ASP A 176 14.53 4.37 -18.77
CA ASP A 176 15.67 5.10 -18.24
C ASP A 176 15.70 4.99 -16.72
N TRP A 177 16.46 4.02 -16.23
CA TRP A 177 16.58 3.79 -14.81
C TRP A 177 17.28 4.94 -14.06
N ALA A 178 18.19 5.67 -14.70
CA ALA A 178 18.85 6.82 -14.07
C ALA A 178 17.82 7.94 -13.85
N ASN A 179 17.06 8.28 -14.88
CA ASN A 179 15.99 9.28 -14.76
C ASN A 179 14.86 8.81 -13.83
N TRP A 180 14.56 7.50 -13.79
CA TRP A 180 13.59 6.94 -12.83
C TRP A 180 14.02 7.11 -11.37
N GLU A 181 15.33 7.01 -11.09
CA GLU A 181 15.86 7.30 -9.76
C GLU A 181 15.74 8.78 -9.39
N GLU A 182 16.14 9.68 -10.30
CA GLU A 182 16.03 11.13 -10.10
C GLU A 182 14.58 11.59 -9.95
N ALA A 183 13.64 10.97 -10.68
CA ALA A 183 12.21 11.24 -10.61
C ALA A 183 11.52 10.67 -9.35
N GLY A 184 12.29 10.20 -8.36
CA GLY A 184 11.75 9.79 -7.05
C GLY A 184 11.31 8.33 -6.96
N ARG A 185 11.80 7.45 -7.85
CA ARG A 185 11.60 5.98 -7.76
C ARG A 185 10.13 5.57 -7.66
N SER A 186 9.32 6.11 -8.58
CA SER A 186 7.88 5.84 -8.64
C SER A 186 7.62 4.33 -8.82
N PRO A 187 6.74 3.72 -8.01
CA PRO A 187 6.39 2.30 -8.16
C PRO A 187 5.50 2.02 -9.37
N LYS A 188 5.08 3.05 -10.11
CA LYS A 188 4.14 2.97 -11.24
C LYS A 188 4.66 3.80 -12.41
N ILE A 189 4.60 3.23 -13.61
CA ILE A 189 4.75 3.92 -14.89
C ILE A 189 3.40 3.84 -15.60
N LEU A 190 2.78 4.99 -15.83
CA LEU A 190 1.52 5.15 -16.52
C LEU A 190 1.79 5.43 -17.99
N ILE A 191 1.08 4.75 -18.88
CA ILE A 191 1.21 4.92 -20.33
C ILE A 191 -0.19 5.17 -20.89
N LYS A 192 -0.34 6.25 -21.66
CA LYS A 192 -1.55 6.57 -22.42
C LYS A 192 -1.28 6.45 -23.91
N THR A 193 -2.32 6.05 -24.63
CA THR A 193 -2.29 5.93 -26.09
C THR A 193 -3.44 6.72 -26.70
N ASP A 194 -3.37 6.98 -28.01
CA ASP A 194 -4.48 7.56 -28.78
C ASP A 194 -5.58 6.54 -29.11
N ASN A 195 -5.43 5.26 -28.74
CA ASN A 195 -6.47 4.26 -28.92
C ASN A 195 -7.61 4.51 -27.92
N PRO A 196 -8.82 4.89 -28.39
CA PRO A 196 -9.92 5.29 -27.50
C PRO A 196 -10.48 4.13 -26.68
N LYS A 197 -10.18 2.88 -27.07
CA LYS A 197 -10.60 1.67 -26.34
C LYS A 197 -9.54 1.14 -25.39
N ALA A 198 -8.33 1.72 -25.40
CA ALA A 198 -7.27 1.38 -24.46
C ALA A 198 -7.32 2.36 -23.27
N PRO A 199 -7.55 1.87 -22.04
CA PRO A 199 -7.49 2.71 -20.85
C PRO A 199 -6.04 3.16 -20.60
N THR A 200 -5.84 3.99 -19.58
CA THR A 200 -4.47 4.27 -19.10
C THR A 200 -3.85 2.99 -18.55
N MET A 201 -2.74 2.56 -19.15
CA MET A 201 -2.06 1.32 -18.82
C MET A 201 -1.07 1.61 -17.68
N THR A 202 -1.02 0.75 -16.66
CA THR A 202 -0.14 0.92 -15.50
C THR A 202 0.86 -0.22 -15.40
N MET A 203 2.14 0.10 -15.54
CA MET A 203 3.25 -0.82 -15.31
C MET A 203 3.73 -0.68 -13.87
N LEU A 204 3.72 -1.78 -13.12
CA LEU A 204 4.26 -1.79 -11.76
C LEU A 204 5.77 -2.04 -11.82
N VAL A 205 6.51 -1.18 -11.14
CA VAL A 205 7.95 -1.35 -10.94
C VAL A 205 8.15 -1.94 -9.56
N LYS A 206 8.46 -3.23 -9.51
CA LYS A 206 8.90 -3.91 -8.30
C LYS A 206 10.29 -3.42 -7.97
N ARG A 207 10.42 -2.83 -6.79
CA ARG A 207 11.74 -2.50 -6.24
C ARG A 207 12.47 -3.82 -6.03
N SER A 208 13.65 -3.95 -6.64
CA SER A 208 14.56 -4.98 -6.21
C SER A 208 14.90 -4.70 -4.76
N MET A 209 14.48 -5.59 -3.87
CA MET A 209 14.93 -5.60 -2.49
C MET A 209 16.41 -5.93 -2.55
N SER A 210 17.22 -4.89 -2.53
CA SER A 210 18.66 -5.01 -2.43
C SER A 210 19.02 -6.08 -1.37
N LYS A 211 19.69 -7.15 -1.80
CA LYS A 211 20.48 -7.99 -0.90
C LYS A 211 21.77 -7.29 -0.47
N ASN A 212 22.13 -6.18 -1.11
CA ASN A 212 22.96 -5.17 -0.46
C ASN A 212 22.10 -4.52 0.62
N ALA A 213 22.02 -5.22 1.75
CA ALA A 213 22.00 -4.51 3.01
C ALA A 213 22.95 -3.31 2.86
N PRO A 214 22.58 -2.08 3.24
CA PRO A 214 23.62 -1.15 3.64
C PRO A 214 24.54 -1.98 4.54
N MET A 215 25.82 -2.08 4.16
CA MET A 215 26.83 -2.85 4.88
C MET A 215 26.47 -2.70 6.34
N ALA A 216 26.11 -3.82 7.00
CA ALA A 216 25.64 -3.77 8.37
C ALA A 216 26.60 -2.80 9.07
N PRO A 217 26.10 -1.69 9.66
CA PRO A 217 26.98 -0.74 10.33
C PRO A 217 27.91 -1.59 11.17
N GLU A 218 29.23 -1.39 11.00
CA GLU A 218 30.25 -2.26 11.58
C GLU A 218 29.75 -2.74 12.93
N GLY A 219 29.58 -4.07 13.07
CA GLY A 219 29.02 -4.65 14.29
C GLY A 219 29.71 -4.01 15.49
N PRO A 220 28.96 -3.64 16.54
CA PRO A 220 29.37 -2.66 17.54
C PRO A 220 30.82 -2.91 17.95
N LYS A 221 31.68 -1.89 17.78
CA LYS A 221 33.05 -1.94 18.29
C LYS A 221 32.97 -2.36 19.76
N GLN A 222 33.50 -3.54 20.07
CA GLN A 222 33.49 -4.05 21.43
C GLN A 222 34.25 -3.05 22.32
N PRO A 223 33.65 -2.57 23.43
CA PRO A 223 34.29 -1.57 24.24
C PRO A 223 35.56 -2.13 24.90
N THR A 224 36.70 -1.54 24.56
CA THR A 224 37.97 -1.73 25.26
C THR A 224 38.13 -0.61 26.29
N GLY A 225 37.43 -0.73 27.43
CA GLY A 225 37.56 0.24 28.52
C GLY A 225 36.56 0.01 29.66
N PRO A 226 36.84 0.48 30.89
CA PRO A 226 35.89 0.46 31.99
C PRO A 226 34.74 1.47 31.75
N GLY A 227 33.76 1.07 30.93
CA GLY A 227 32.54 1.81 30.56
C GLY A 227 31.99 2.78 31.61
N THR A 228 31.87 4.06 31.24
CA THR A 228 31.18 5.19 31.91
C THR A 228 29.86 4.81 32.60
N THR A 229 30.01 4.26 33.79
CA THR A 229 28.90 4.06 34.73
C THR A 229 28.45 5.42 35.28
N ASP A 230 29.35 6.39 35.39
CA ASP A 230 29.09 7.66 36.09
C ASP A 230 28.25 8.66 35.28
N LEU A 231 28.51 8.84 33.99
CA LEU A 231 27.73 9.75 33.13
C LEU A 231 26.29 9.24 32.97
N ILE A 232 26.13 7.93 32.74
CA ILE A 232 24.82 7.30 32.61
C ILE A 232 24.05 7.36 33.94
N ASN A 233 24.70 7.09 35.07
CA ASN A 233 24.06 7.22 36.37
C ASN A 233 23.63 8.66 36.64
N ALA A 234 24.48 9.65 36.35
CA ALA A 234 24.12 11.07 36.49
C ALA A 234 22.87 11.44 35.65
N ILE A 235 22.76 10.91 34.42
CA ILE A 235 21.56 11.11 33.57
C ILE A 235 20.33 10.44 34.17
N ARG A 236 20.47 9.21 34.67
CA ARG A 236 19.36 8.46 35.30
C ARG A 236 18.88 9.11 36.60
N ASP A 237 19.80 9.70 37.35
CA ASP A 237 19.53 10.40 38.60
C ASP A 237 19.01 11.84 38.36
N GLY A 238 19.09 12.33 37.11
CA GLY A 238 18.69 13.70 36.74
C GLY A 238 19.66 14.79 37.21
N ASP A 239 20.88 14.43 37.62
CA ASP A 239 21.89 15.36 38.13
C ASP A 239 22.63 16.05 36.98
N LEU A 240 22.02 17.11 36.45
CA LEU A 240 22.56 17.90 35.34
C LEU A 240 23.89 18.59 35.66
N ALA A 241 24.13 18.94 36.93
CA ALA A 241 25.40 19.54 37.35
C ALA A 241 26.53 18.51 37.21
N LYS A 242 26.27 17.27 37.62
CA LYS A 242 27.21 16.16 37.45
C LYS A 242 27.38 15.76 35.98
N VAL A 243 26.30 15.73 35.19
CA VAL A 243 26.40 15.52 33.73
C VAL A 243 27.33 16.55 33.08
N SER A 244 27.11 17.83 33.37
CA SER A 244 27.92 18.92 32.80
C SER A 244 29.38 18.85 33.25
N SER A 245 29.62 18.53 34.53
CA SER A 245 30.97 18.36 35.09
C SER A 245 31.73 17.20 34.43
N ILE A 246 31.07 16.05 34.22
CA ILE A 246 31.67 14.87 33.57
C ILE A 246 31.96 15.13 32.09
N ILE A 247 31.07 15.82 31.37
CA ILE A 247 31.32 16.22 29.99
C ILE A 247 32.50 17.19 29.92
N ALA A 248 32.56 18.18 30.83
CA ALA A 248 33.64 19.16 30.88
C ALA A 248 35.01 18.54 31.24
N SER A 249 35.06 17.42 31.96
CA SER A 249 36.30 16.69 32.25
C SER A 249 36.82 15.87 31.06
N GLY A 250 36.12 15.88 29.93
CA GLY A 250 36.52 15.19 28.70
C GLY A 250 36.06 13.74 28.62
N ALA A 251 35.00 13.36 29.35
CA ALA A 251 34.40 12.04 29.20
C ALA A 251 33.90 11.80 27.77
N ASP A 252 34.08 10.57 27.28
CA ASP A 252 33.53 10.17 25.99
C ASP A 252 32.00 9.99 26.09
N VAL A 253 31.25 10.93 25.51
CA VAL A 253 29.78 10.92 25.49
C VAL A 253 29.19 9.82 24.62
N ASN A 254 30.01 9.19 23.78
CA ASN A 254 29.63 8.09 22.89
C ASN A 254 30.02 6.71 23.44
N GLU A 255 30.58 6.65 24.65
CA GLU A 255 30.89 5.38 25.26
C GLU A 255 29.61 4.57 25.55
N HIS A 256 29.73 3.25 25.40
CA HIS A 256 28.63 2.31 25.51
C HIS A 256 28.62 1.61 26.87
N ASP A 257 27.44 1.45 27.46
CA ASP A 257 27.27 0.65 28.69
C ASP A 257 27.52 -0.86 28.47
N LYS A 258 27.78 -1.59 29.56
CA LYS A 258 28.02 -3.04 29.50
C LYS A 258 26.74 -3.87 29.30
N ALA A 259 25.60 -3.33 29.73
CA ALA A 259 24.32 -4.06 29.81
C ALA A 259 23.67 -4.23 28.43
N GLY A 260 23.70 -3.20 27.59
CA GLY A 260 23.05 -3.19 26.28
C GLY A 260 23.88 -2.56 25.17
N SER A 261 25.11 -2.12 25.46
CA SER A 261 25.87 -1.25 24.56
C SER A 261 25.09 0.02 24.26
N ARG A 262 24.45 0.64 25.25
CA ARG A 262 23.73 1.90 25.09
C ARG A 262 24.61 3.08 25.45
N THR A 263 24.56 4.15 24.67
CA THR A 263 25.24 5.41 24.98
C THR A 263 24.44 6.24 25.98
N ALA A 264 25.07 7.26 26.57
CA ALA A 264 24.41 8.27 27.40
C ALA A 264 23.16 8.87 26.72
N LEU A 265 23.21 9.07 25.39
CA LEU A 265 22.11 9.63 24.61
C LEU A 265 20.89 8.72 24.54
N HIS A 266 21.06 7.40 24.53
CA HIS A 266 19.92 6.45 24.62
C HIS A 266 19.16 6.60 25.93
N TRP A 267 19.90 6.74 27.03
CA TRP A 267 19.33 6.87 28.36
C TRP A 267 18.63 8.22 28.54
N ALA A 268 19.23 9.31 28.07
CA ALA A 268 18.61 10.63 28.06
C ALA A 268 17.33 10.66 27.19
N ALA A 269 17.35 9.98 26.03
CA ALA A 269 16.19 9.87 25.16
C ALA A 269 15.06 9.03 25.78
N LYS A 270 15.40 7.93 26.47
CA LYS A 270 14.42 7.09 27.17
C LYS A 270 13.76 7.82 28.34
N SER A 271 14.51 8.64 29.07
CA SER A 271 13.98 9.37 30.24
C SER A 271 13.26 10.67 29.88
N GLY A 272 13.33 11.13 28.62
CA GLY A 272 12.80 12.42 28.21
C GLY A 272 13.53 13.62 28.83
N ASN A 273 14.75 13.43 29.33
CA ASN A 273 15.52 14.49 29.99
C ASN A 273 16.08 15.46 28.94
N ARG A 274 15.28 16.48 28.60
CA ARG A 274 15.59 17.50 27.59
C ARG A 274 16.93 18.20 27.80
N ALA A 275 17.28 18.53 29.04
CA ALA A 275 18.53 19.22 29.36
C ALA A 275 19.75 18.30 29.20
N ALA A 276 19.63 17.02 29.57
CA ALA A 276 20.68 16.03 29.31
C ALA A 276 20.88 15.82 27.80
N LEU A 277 19.80 15.77 27.01
CA LEU A 277 19.88 15.71 25.54
C LEU A 277 20.62 16.91 24.96
N GLU A 278 20.35 18.13 25.44
CA GLU A 278 21.08 19.35 25.01
C GLU A 278 22.57 19.25 25.28
N ALA A 279 22.94 18.90 26.51
CA ALA A 279 24.33 18.79 26.91
C ALA A 279 25.08 17.74 26.07
N LEU A 280 24.48 16.57 25.84
CA LEU A 280 25.09 15.50 25.06
C LEU A 280 25.22 15.85 23.58
N ILE A 281 24.20 16.46 22.97
CA ILE A 281 24.24 16.86 21.55
C ILE A 281 25.26 18.00 21.36
N ALA A 282 25.31 18.96 22.29
CA ALA A 282 26.34 20.02 22.28
C ALA A 282 27.76 19.43 22.37
N ALA A 283 27.93 18.36 23.15
CA ALA A 283 29.16 17.59 23.26
C ALA A 283 29.41 16.59 22.10
N LYS A 284 28.65 16.69 20.99
CA LYS A 284 28.81 15.85 19.79
C LYS A 284 28.51 14.36 20.02
N ALA A 285 27.50 14.05 20.84
CA ALA A 285 26.95 12.70 20.90
C ALA A 285 26.39 12.27 19.54
N ASP A 286 26.65 11.02 19.16
CA ASP A 286 26.17 10.41 17.93
C ASP A 286 24.67 10.08 18.06
N LEU A 287 23.87 10.87 17.34
CA LEU A 287 22.42 10.76 17.26
C LEU A 287 21.93 9.44 16.65
N ASN A 288 22.81 8.70 15.96
CA ASN A 288 22.51 7.46 15.28
C ASN A 288 23.31 6.27 15.84
N ALA A 289 23.95 6.43 17.00
CA ALA A 289 24.65 5.35 17.70
C ALA A 289 23.70 4.17 17.89
N GLN A 290 24.18 2.94 17.70
CA GLN A 290 23.36 1.75 17.81
C GLN A 290 23.71 0.91 19.03
N ASP A 291 22.68 0.44 19.74
CA ASP A 291 22.84 -0.54 20.80
C ASP A 291 23.04 -1.97 20.25
N ARG A 292 23.20 -2.98 21.13
CA ARG A 292 23.38 -4.39 20.70
C ARG A 292 22.25 -4.94 19.85
N GLN A 293 21.08 -4.30 19.83
CA GLN A 293 19.93 -4.69 19.04
C GLN A 293 19.76 -3.80 17.80
N GLY A 294 20.72 -2.92 17.49
CA GLY A 294 20.64 -1.99 16.37
C GLY A 294 19.71 -0.81 16.63
N ARG A 295 19.27 -0.61 17.88
CA ARG A 295 18.34 0.47 18.23
C ARG A 295 19.11 1.75 18.45
N THR A 296 18.56 2.87 17.96
CA THR A 296 19.14 4.21 18.08
C THR A 296 18.55 4.99 19.26
N PRO A 297 19.10 6.15 19.65
CA PRO A 297 18.47 7.03 20.63
C PRO A 297 17.03 7.42 20.25
N LEU A 298 16.75 7.60 18.95
CA LEU A 298 15.39 7.86 18.46
C LEU A 298 14.42 6.71 18.77
N TRP A 299 14.87 5.46 18.74
CA TRP A 299 14.06 4.32 19.17
C TRP A 299 13.69 4.43 20.66
N SER A 300 14.65 4.82 21.51
CA SER A 300 14.41 5.03 22.93
C SER A 300 13.43 6.19 23.19
N ALA A 301 13.50 7.26 22.39
CA ALA A 301 12.54 8.35 22.45
C ALA A 301 11.12 7.92 22.05
N VAL A 302 10.97 7.04 21.05
CA VAL A 302 9.67 6.50 20.65
C VAL A 302 9.02 5.68 21.78
N GLU A 303 9.81 4.95 22.58
CA GLU A 303 9.34 4.31 23.81
C GLU A 303 8.90 5.36 24.87
N GLY A 304 9.52 6.53 24.89
CA GLY A 304 9.25 7.68 25.78
C GLY A 304 8.15 8.63 25.29
N ASP A 305 8.48 9.89 25.00
CA ASP A 305 7.52 10.94 24.64
C ASP A 305 7.77 11.55 23.24
N LEU A 306 6.72 12.17 22.69
CA LEU A 306 6.74 12.79 21.37
C LEU A 306 7.67 14.02 21.30
N GLU A 307 7.82 14.76 22.40
CA GLU A 307 8.67 15.97 22.43
C GLU A 307 10.13 15.60 22.20
N THR A 308 10.59 14.52 22.84
CA THR A 308 11.93 13.96 22.68
C THR A 308 12.15 13.41 21.27
N VAL A 309 11.15 12.73 20.69
CA VAL A 309 11.19 12.29 19.27
C VAL A 309 11.35 13.50 18.34
N SER A 310 10.56 14.54 18.53
CA SER A 310 10.62 15.78 17.76
C SER A 310 11.99 16.44 17.88
N TYR A 311 12.53 16.53 19.09
CA TYR A 311 13.81 17.17 19.35
C TYR A 311 14.98 16.42 18.69
N LEU A 312 15.03 15.10 18.79
CA LEU A 312 16.08 14.29 18.15
C LEU A 312 16.04 14.40 16.62
N LEU A 313 14.83 14.38 16.02
CA LEU A 313 14.68 14.56 14.58
C LEU A 313 15.09 15.95 14.11
N ALA A 314 14.77 17.00 14.87
CA ALA A 314 15.20 18.36 14.58
C ALA A 314 16.74 18.51 14.59
N ASN A 315 17.46 17.64 15.31
CA ASN A 315 18.92 17.65 15.39
C ASN A 315 19.59 16.68 14.40
N GLY A 316 18.83 15.94 13.57
CA GLY A 316 19.38 15.11 12.51
C GLY A 316 19.44 13.60 12.80
N SER A 317 18.68 13.10 13.77
CA SER A 317 18.46 11.65 13.89
C SER A 317 17.81 11.07 12.63
N ASN A 318 18.24 9.89 12.20
CA ASN A 318 17.68 9.19 11.05
C ASN A 318 16.29 8.61 11.38
N VAL A 319 15.25 9.23 10.84
CA VAL A 319 13.84 8.80 11.01
C VAL A 319 13.57 7.37 10.52
N ASN A 320 14.37 6.90 9.56
CA ASN A 320 14.25 5.60 8.89
C ASN A 320 15.29 4.58 9.35
N ALA A 321 15.96 4.82 10.48
CA ALA A 321 16.90 3.86 11.06
C ALA A 321 16.23 2.49 11.28
N ARG A 322 16.98 1.41 11.03
CA ARG A 322 16.48 0.03 11.17
C ARG A 322 17.29 -0.72 12.22
N ASP A 323 16.58 -1.35 13.14
CA ASP A 323 17.18 -2.27 14.12
C ASP A 323 17.48 -3.65 13.50
N LEU A 324 18.00 -4.59 14.30
CA LEU A 324 18.38 -5.93 13.82
C LEU A 324 17.19 -6.76 13.30
N ILE A 325 15.96 -6.46 13.72
CA ILE A 325 14.75 -7.11 13.20
C ILE A 325 14.14 -6.32 12.03
N LYS A 326 14.87 -5.34 11.48
CA LYS A 326 14.48 -4.47 10.37
C LYS A 326 13.28 -3.57 10.68
N SER A 327 12.99 -3.34 11.96
CA SER A 327 11.91 -2.45 12.39
C SER A 327 12.38 -0.99 12.42
N THR A 328 11.49 -0.07 12.04
CA THR A 328 11.73 1.38 12.04
C THR A 328 11.11 2.05 13.27
N PRO A 329 11.52 3.27 13.63
CA PRO A 329 10.84 4.09 14.65
C PRO A 329 9.32 4.15 14.46
N LEU A 330 8.83 4.24 13.21
CA LEU A 330 7.41 4.24 12.88
C LEU A 330 6.72 2.91 13.25
N LEU A 331 7.36 1.77 12.96
CA LEU A 331 6.79 0.46 13.30
C LEU A 331 6.72 0.27 14.81
N TRP A 332 7.75 0.72 15.54
CA TRP A 332 7.74 0.69 17.00
C TRP A 332 6.69 1.63 17.61
N ALA A 333 6.54 2.86 17.09
CA ALA A 333 5.49 3.78 17.54
C ALA A 333 4.09 3.17 17.35
N SER A 334 3.88 2.47 16.23
CA SER A 334 2.65 1.72 15.95
C SER A 334 2.46 0.57 16.95
N GLY A 335 3.51 -0.23 17.20
CA GLY A 335 3.47 -1.34 18.14
C GLY A 335 3.26 -0.92 19.60
N PHE A 336 3.73 0.27 19.99
CA PHE A 336 3.48 0.86 21.30
C PHE A 336 2.12 1.57 21.40
N GLY A 337 1.35 1.66 20.32
CA GLY A 337 0.03 2.31 20.32
C GLY A 337 0.10 3.82 20.52
N LYS A 338 1.06 4.51 19.88
CA LYS A 338 1.25 5.97 19.99
C LYS A 338 0.82 6.71 18.73
N PRO A 339 -0.48 6.97 18.52
CA PRO A 339 -0.99 7.52 17.27
C PRO A 339 -0.46 8.91 16.94
N GLU A 340 -0.22 9.77 17.93
CA GLU A 340 0.35 11.10 17.72
C GLU A 340 1.80 11.01 17.23
N THR A 341 2.59 10.11 17.81
CA THR A 341 3.96 9.83 17.36
C THR A 341 3.99 9.23 15.97
N VAL A 342 3.07 8.32 15.64
CA VAL A 342 2.92 7.76 14.29
C VAL A 342 2.62 8.87 13.28
N ALA A 343 1.62 9.71 13.55
CA ALA A 343 1.25 10.81 12.67
C ALA A 343 2.43 11.79 12.47
N PHE A 344 3.14 12.10 13.56
CA PHE A 344 4.30 12.97 13.49
C PHE A 344 5.45 12.36 12.69
N LEU A 345 5.80 11.09 12.91
CA LEU A 345 6.87 10.41 12.15
C LEU A 345 6.55 10.36 10.65
N LEU A 346 5.30 10.07 10.28
CA LEU A 346 4.84 10.12 8.88
C LEU A 346 5.02 11.52 8.28
N SER A 347 4.72 12.58 9.04
CA SER A 347 4.95 13.97 8.61
C SER A 347 6.42 14.32 8.40
N LYS A 348 7.35 13.52 8.96
CA LYS A 348 8.80 13.68 8.83
C LYS A 348 9.42 12.72 7.79
N GLY A 349 8.61 12.02 6.99
CA GLY A 349 9.09 11.15 5.93
C GLY A 349 9.54 9.75 6.38
N ALA A 350 8.96 9.25 7.47
CA ALA A 350 9.05 7.84 7.87
C ALA A 350 8.26 6.91 6.93
#